data_AF-A0A9X3HPE9-F1
#
_entry.id   AF-A0A9X3HPE9-F1
#
_cell.length_a   1.000
_cell.length_b   1.000
_cell.length_c   1.000
_cell.angle_alpha   90.00
_cell.angle_beta   90.00
_cell.angle_gamma   90.00
#
_symmetry.space_group_name_H-M   'P 1'
#
loop_
_entity.id
_entity.type
_entity.pdbx_description
1 polymer ?
#
loop_
_entity_poly.entity_id
_entity_poly.type
_entity_poly.pdbx_seq_one_letter_code
_entity_poly.pdbx_strand_id
1 'polypeptide(L)'
;MRLIALLFSALMLALPVKAGESLPLKCELLETPDQFWFYREQMVYQSEQFAIFHNFKGRVVTQVDVKTNELIRTTYLGDSYTPKYQILMGRCPTIAHVLEMWQLDDVPMDN
;
A
#
# COMPACT_ATOMS: atom_id res chain seq x y z
N MET A 1 10.62 25.02 38.25
CA MET A 1 10.49 23.57 37.91
C MET A 1 9.05 23.13 37.61
N ARG A 2 8.03 23.50 38.41
CA ARG A 2 6.62 23.12 38.14
C ARG A 2 6.01 23.71 36.85
N LEU A 3 6.37 24.94 36.48
CA LEU A 3 5.85 25.60 35.26
C LEU A 3 6.31 24.91 33.97
N ILE A 4 7.58 24.47 33.95
CA ILE A 4 8.18 23.76 32.80
C ILE A 4 7.51 22.40 32.61
N ALA A 5 7.20 21.69 33.71
CA ALA A 5 6.47 20.43 33.65
C ALA A 5 5.05 20.61 33.08
N LEU A 6 4.33 21.67 33.48
CA LEU A 6 3.00 22.00 32.95
C LEU A 6 3.03 22.34 31.45
N LEU A 7 4.04 23.08 30.99
CA LEU A 7 4.25 23.38 29.57
C LEU A 7 4.56 22.12 28.75
N PHE A 8 5.35 21.20 29.30
CA PHE A 8 5.66 19.93 28.64
C PHE A 8 4.45 19.00 28.54
N SER A 9 3.63 18.94 29.60
CA SER A 9 2.38 18.16 29.60
C SER A 9 1.36 18.72 28.60
N ALA A 10 1.23 20.04 28.48
CA ALA A 10 0.37 20.68 27.49
C ALA A 10 0.85 20.46 26.05
N LEU A 11 2.17 20.44 25.83
CA LEU A 11 2.75 20.19 24.51
C LEU A 11 2.55 18.74 24.04
N MET A 12 2.57 17.76 24.95
CA MET A 12 2.33 16.35 24.61
C MET A 12 0.87 16.05 24.22
N LEU A 13 -0.09 16.85 24.70
CA LEU A 13 -1.51 16.74 24.33
C LEU A 13 -1.82 17.35 22.94
N ALA A 14 -0.92 18.16 22.39
CA ALA A 14 -1.08 18.81 21.10
C ALA A 14 -0.49 18.02 19.92
N LEU A 15 0.10 16.85 20.17
CA LEU A 15 0.52 15.97 19.09
C LEU A 15 -0.73 15.37 18.45
N PRO A 16 -1.00 15.61 17.16
CA PRO A 16 -2.03 14.85 16.48
C PRO A 16 -1.62 13.39 16.57
N VAL A 17 -2.42 12.57 17.25
CA VAL A 17 -2.38 11.12 17.07
C VAL A 17 -2.71 10.93 15.60
N LYS A 18 -1.68 10.75 14.76
CA LYS A 18 -1.90 10.16 13.45
C LYS A 18 -2.52 8.80 13.73
N ALA A 19 -3.77 8.63 13.33
CA ALA A 19 -4.38 7.31 13.21
C ALA A 19 -3.35 6.39 12.51
N GLY A 20 -3.13 5.21 13.09
CA GLY A 20 -2.00 4.34 12.75
C GLY A 20 -1.83 4.21 11.24
N GLU A 21 -0.59 4.34 10.77
CA GLU A 21 -0.30 4.07 9.35
C GLU A 21 -0.72 2.63 9.06
N SER A 22 -1.67 2.48 8.14
CA SER A 22 -2.23 1.19 7.75
C SER A 22 -1.10 0.25 7.31
N LEU A 23 -1.13 -1.02 7.73
CA LEU A 23 -0.09 -2.01 7.41
C LEU A 23 0.15 -2.06 5.89
N PRO A 24 1.37 -1.84 5.39
CA PRO A 24 1.62 -1.91 3.95
C PRO A 24 1.53 -3.35 3.46
N LEU A 25 1.04 -3.52 2.23
CA LEU A 25 1.04 -4.81 1.55
C LEU A 25 2.44 -5.11 1.02
N LYS A 26 3.08 -6.15 1.55
CA LYS A 26 4.36 -6.64 1.06
C LYS A 26 4.16 -7.73 0.00
N CYS A 27 4.91 -7.63 -1.08
CA CYS A 27 4.94 -8.61 -2.15
C CYS A 27 6.38 -8.95 -2.55
N GLU A 28 6.58 -10.13 -3.14
CA GLU A 28 7.89 -10.67 -3.50
C GLU A 28 7.82 -11.27 -4.91
N LEU A 29 8.89 -11.16 -5.70
CA LEU A 29 8.95 -11.79 -7.03
C LEU A 29 9.28 -13.28 -6.93
N LEU A 30 8.83 -14.05 -7.92
CA LEU A 30 9.15 -15.48 -8.00
C LEU A 30 10.57 -15.72 -8.51
N GLU A 31 11.08 -14.86 -9.39
CA GLU A 31 12.34 -15.07 -10.12
C GLU A 31 13.54 -14.33 -9.50
N THR A 32 13.29 -13.31 -8.67
CA THR A 32 14.34 -12.48 -8.07
C THR A 32 14.04 -12.22 -6.60
N PRO A 33 15.04 -11.88 -5.76
CA PRO A 33 14.82 -11.58 -4.35
C PRO A 33 14.16 -10.20 -4.12
N ASP A 34 13.70 -9.54 -5.18
CA ASP A 34 13.11 -8.21 -5.10
C ASP A 34 11.77 -8.23 -4.36
N GLN A 35 11.55 -7.18 -3.58
CA GLN A 35 10.34 -7.00 -2.78
C GLN A 35 9.69 -5.66 -3.13
N PHE A 36 8.36 -5.65 -3.16
CA PHE A 36 7.55 -4.46 -3.38
C PHE A 36 6.62 -4.23 -2.21
N TRP A 37 6.42 -2.96 -1.89
CA TRP A 37 5.52 -2.52 -0.83
C TRP A 37 4.46 -1.64 -1.47
N PHE A 38 3.19 -1.98 -1.23
CA PHE A 38 2.06 -1.18 -1.65
C PHE A 38 1.37 -0.56 -0.45
N TYR A 39 1.01 0.70 -0.62
CA TYR A 39 0.22 1.46 0.35
C TYR A 39 -1.19 1.64 -0.18
N ARG A 40 -2.13 1.90 0.73
CA ARG A 40 -3.56 2.00 0.40
C ARG A 40 -3.82 3.01 -0.71
N GLU A 41 -3.14 4.15 -0.72
CA GLU A 41 -3.32 5.23 -1.70
C GLU A 41 -2.88 4.85 -3.12
N GLN A 42 -2.15 3.75 -3.26
CA GLN A 42 -1.71 3.22 -4.55
C GLN A 42 -2.72 2.24 -5.13
N MET A 43 -3.68 1.76 -4.34
CA MET A 43 -4.76 0.90 -4.80
C MET A 43 -5.78 1.75 -5.58
N VAL A 44 -6.01 1.38 -6.83
CA VAL A 44 -6.93 2.10 -7.73
C VAL A 44 -8.21 1.33 -8.03
N TYR A 45 -8.23 0.04 -7.70
CA TYR A 45 -9.39 -0.82 -7.86
C TYR A 45 -9.30 -2.03 -6.91
N GLN A 46 -10.44 -2.47 -6.40
CA GLN A 46 -10.57 -3.69 -5.61
C GLN A 46 -11.87 -4.42 -5.97
N SER A 47 -11.80 -5.74 -6.09
CA SER A 47 -12.94 -6.66 -6.12
C SER A 47 -12.68 -7.84 -5.18
N GLU A 48 -13.62 -8.78 -5.12
CA GLU A 48 -13.44 -10.04 -4.39
C GLU A 48 -12.35 -10.94 -4.97
N GLN A 49 -11.96 -10.74 -6.23
CA GLN A 49 -11.00 -11.56 -6.95
C GLN A 49 -9.65 -10.87 -7.10
N PHE A 50 -9.61 -9.55 -7.31
CA PHE A 50 -8.37 -8.84 -7.61
C PHE A 50 -8.33 -7.42 -7.02
N ALA A 51 -7.13 -7.03 -6.59
CA ALA A 51 -6.77 -5.64 -6.30
C ALA A 51 -5.76 -5.14 -7.33
N ILE A 52 -5.89 -3.88 -7.76
CA ILE A 52 -5.00 -3.26 -8.74
C ILE A 52 -4.31 -2.06 -8.10
N PHE A 53 -3.00 -2.02 -8.25
CA PHE A 53 -2.12 -1.01 -7.69
C PHE A 53 -1.37 -0.26 -8.79
N HIS A 54 -1.26 1.06 -8.66
CA HIS A 54 -0.45 1.90 -9.53
C HIS A 54 0.76 2.46 -8.80
N ASN A 55 1.94 2.37 -9.42
CA ASN A 55 3.12 3.15 -9.03
C ASN A 55 3.58 4.04 -10.19
N PHE A 56 4.47 5.00 -9.90
CA PHE A 56 5.14 5.84 -10.90
C PHE A 56 4.18 6.50 -11.90
N LYS A 57 3.09 7.10 -11.40
CA LYS A 57 2.05 7.77 -12.21
C LYS A 57 1.39 6.84 -13.25
N GLY A 58 1.21 5.56 -12.90
CA GLY A 58 0.57 4.56 -13.76
C GLY A 58 1.52 3.87 -14.74
N ARG A 59 2.81 4.22 -14.77
CA ARG A 59 3.82 3.49 -15.57
C ARG A 59 4.06 2.07 -15.06
N VAL A 60 3.62 1.76 -13.85
CA VAL A 60 3.66 0.40 -13.32
C VAL A 60 2.30 0.05 -12.74
N VAL A 61 1.75 -1.06 -13.22
CA VAL A 61 0.48 -1.62 -12.77
C VAL A 61 0.77 -2.98 -12.16
N THR A 62 0.26 -3.23 -10.96
CA THR A 62 0.32 -4.54 -10.33
C THR A 62 -1.09 -5.01 -10.04
N GLN A 63 -1.47 -6.15 -10.62
CA GLN A 63 -2.69 -6.86 -10.28
C GLN A 63 -2.33 -7.96 -9.29
N VAL A 64 -3.04 -8.03 -8.18
CA VAL A 64 -2.90 -9.07 -7.17
C VAL A 64 -4.21 -9.86 -7.10
N ASP A 65 -4.13 -11.17 -7.29
CA ASP A 65 -5.26 -12.07 -7.07
C ASP A 65 -5.45 -12.29 -5.56
N VAL A 66 -6.63 -11.94 -5.06
CA VAL A 66 -6.96 -11.95 -3.63
C VAL A 66 -7.12 -13.38 -3.12
N LYS A 67 -7.48 -14.34 -3.99
CA LYS A 67 -7.71 -15.74 -3.62
C LYS A 67 -6.41 -16.53 -3.60
N THR A 68 -5.53 -16.30 -4.57
CA THR A 68 -4.29 -17.08 -4.72
C THR A 68 -3.07 -16.39 -4.09
N ASN A 69 -3.16 -15.10 -3.77
CA ASN A 69 -2.05 -14.23 -3.39
C ASN A 69 -1.01 -14.03 -4.50
N GLU A 70 -1.31 -14.44 -5.75
CA GLU A 70 -0.38 -14.25 -6.86
C GLU A 70 -0.48 -12.83 -7.42
N LEU A 71 0.63 -12.30 -7.92
CA LEU A 71 0.65 -11.00 -8.57
C LEU A 71 1.23 -11.08 -9.97
N ILE A 72 0.75 -10.19 -10.82
CA ILE A 72 1.35 -9.84 -12.10
C ILE A 72 1.64 -8.35 -12.08
N ARG A 73 2.91 -8.00 -12.28
CA ARG A 73 3.39 -6.62 -12.34
C ARG A 73 3.84 -6.30 -13.76
N THR A 74 3.20 -5.31 -14.36
CA THR A 74 3.51 -4.81 -15.69
C THR A 74 4.15 -3.44 -15.58
N THR A 75 5.39 -3.32 -16.04
CA THR A 75 6.11 -2.06 -16.15
C THR A 75 6.14 -1.63 -17.61
N TYR A 76 5.67 -0.41 -17.86
CA TYR A 76 5.73 0.26 -19.15
C TYR A 76 7.06 1.02 -19.25
N LEU A 77 7.99 0.47 -20.04
CA LEU A 77 9.33 0.98 -20.25
C LEU A 77 9.44 1.72 -21.60
N GLY A 78 10.33 2.70 -21.64
CA GLY A 78 10.61 3.52 -22.83
C GLY A 78 9.98 4.91 -22.77
N ASP A 79 10.61 5.83 -23.49
CA ASP A 79 10.07 7.15 -23.80
C ASP A 79 9.92 7.27 -25.32
N SER A 80 8.86 7.97 -25.75
CA SER A 80 8.54 8.33 -27.15
C SER A 80 8.66 7.21 -28.20
N TYR A 81 7.50 6.75 -28.70
CA TYR A 81 7.30 5.93 -29.93
C TYR A 81 7.76 4.46 -29.97
N THR A 82 8.43 3.91 -28.95
CA THR A 82 8.64 2.44 -28.88
C THR A 82 8.40 1.90 -27.47
N PRO A 83 7.15 1.56 -27.12
CA PRO A 83 6.85 0.99 -25.82
C PRO A 83 7.51 -0.39 -25.68
N LYS A 84 8.09 -0.64 -24.51
CA LYS A 84 8.54 -1.96 -24.06
C LYS A 84 7.76 -2.34 -22.81
N TYR A 85 7.48 -3.62 -22.65
CA TYR A 85 6.77 -4.14 -21.50
C TYR A 85 7.68 -5.12 -20.77
N GLN A 86 7.73 -4.97 -19.45
CA GLN A 86 8.28 -6.00 -18.57
C GLN A 86 7.12 -6.54 -17.73
N ILE A 87 6.94 -7.86 -17.75
CA ILE A 87 5.94 -8.56 -16.94
C ILE A 87 6.69 -9.41 -15.93
N LEU A 88 6.38 -9.23 -14.65
CA LEU A 88 6.97 -9.96 -13.54
C LEU A 88 5.87 -10.66 -12.76
N MET A 89 6.12 -11.89 -12.32
CA MET A 89 5.21 -12.66 -11.48
C MET A 89 5.75 -12.75 -10.06
N GLY A 90 4.85 -12.79 -9.10
CA GLY A 90 5.19 -12.74 -7.68
C GLY A 90 4.07 -13.24 -6.79
N ARG A 91 4.24 -13.04 -5.48
CA ARG A 91 3.20 -13.28 -4.48
C ARG A 91 3.14 -12.16 -3.46
N CYS A 92 1.95 -11.88 -2.98
CA CYS A 92 1.66 -10.93 -1.91
C CYS A 92 1.04 -11.69 -0.74
N PRO A 93 1.84 -12.23 0.19
CA PRO A 93 1.29 -12.92 1.35
C PRO A 93 0.29 -12.05 2.09
N THR A 94 -0.80 -12.64 2.58
CA THR A 94 -1.79 -11.97 3.44
C THR A 94 -2.58 -10.83 2.78
N ILE A 95 -2.71 -10.81 1.45
CA ILE A 95 -3.46 -9.76 0.72
C ILE A 95 -4.85 -9.52 1.29
N ALA A 96 -5.63 -10.59 1.51
CA ALA A 96 -7.00 -10.47 2.01
C ALA A 96 -7.05 -9.75 3.37
N HIS A 97 -6.12 -10.09 4.27
CA HIS A 97 -6.03 -9.47 5.59
C HIS A 97 -5.64 -7.99 5.51
N VAL A 98 -4.65 -7.65 4.67
CA VAL A 98 -4.21 -6.26 4.50
C VAL A 98 -5.34 -5.40 3.92
N LEU A 99 -6.04 -5.91 2.90
CA LEU A 99 -7.18 -5.21 2.30
C LEU A 99 -8.33 -5.01 3.28
N GLU A 100 -8.63 -6.00 4.12
CA GLU A 100 -9.65 -5.89 5.17
C GLU A 100 -9.28 -4.80 6.19
N MET A 101 -8.02 -4.78 6.64
CA MET A 101 -7.53 -3.73 7.56
C MET A 101 -7.67 -2.33 6.94
N TRP A 102 -7.31 -2.18 5.66
CA TRP A 102 -7.46 -0.91 4.96
C TRP A 102 -8.90 -0.44 4.81
N GLN A 103 -9.86 -1.36 4.73
CA GLN A 103 -11.28 -1.03 4.72
C GLN A 103 -11.79 -0.60 6.09
N LEU A 104 -11.27 -1.19 7.17
CA LEU A 104 -11.62 -0.79 8.53
C LEU A 104 -11.10 0.62 8.85
N ASP A 105 -9.91 0.98 8.36
CA ASP A 105 -9.32 2.31 8.51
C ASP A 105 -10.14 3.42 7.79
N ASP A 106 -11.01 3.05 6.85
CA ASP A 106 -11.86 3.98 6.09
C ASP A 106 -13.17 4.34 6.78
N VAL A 107 -13.57 3.59 7.80
CA VAL A 107 -14.82 3.85 8.51
C VAL A 107 -14.60 5.09 9.39
N PRO A 108 -15.29 6.21 9.15
CA PRO A 108 -15.24 7.33 10.06
C PRO A 108 -15.70 6.83 11.43
N MET A 109 -14.88 7.00 12.46
CA MET A 109 -15.33 6.75 13.83
C MET A 109 -16.50 7.70 14.08
N ASP A 110 -17.71 7.15 14.25
CA ASP A 110 -18.88 7.91 14.65
C ASP A 110 -18.52 8.65 15.97
N ASN A 111 -18.44 9.98 15.91
CA ASN A 111 -18.24 10.85 17.08
C ASN A 111 -19.57 11.11 17.79
#